data_AF-A0A6M2DAL2-F1
#
_entry.id   AF-A0A6M2DAL2-F1
#
_cell.length_a   1.000
_cell.length_b   1.000
_cell.length_c   1.000
_cell.angle_alpha   90.00
_cell.angle_beta   90.00
_cell.angle_gamma   90.00
#
_symmetry.space_group_name_H-M   'P 1'
#
loop_
_entity.id
_entity.type
_entity.pdbx_description
1 polymer ?
#
loop_
_entity_poly.entity_id
_entity_poly.type
_entity_poly.pdbx_seq_one_letter_code
_entity_poly.pdbx_strand_id
1 'polypeptide(L)'
;MKIDTLAFLGCLLTHHSPQVFHPHIDTLLPPIIVAVGDSFYKITSEALLVLQQLVKVIRPLDQESSFRFEPYVKDIFECTLTKLKAADIDQEVKERAITCMGHILCHLGDCLLAELAVCLPIFLDRLRNEITRLTTVKALTKVAGSPLRIDLSPVLCECVLSLASFLRKNQRALKLASLMLLDTLVRNYSAYLSQDMVATVMQELPALINETDLH
;
A
#
# COMPACT_ATOMS: atom_id res chain seq x y z
N MET A 1 22.67 11.77 10.34
CA MET A 1 21.91 13.05 10.33
C MET A 1 20.66 12.99 9.48
N LYS A 2 20.71 12.98 8.14
CA LYS A 2 19.48 12.92 7.32
C LYS A 2 18.53 11.77 7.73
N ILE A 3 19.07 10.55 7.86
CA ILE A 3 18.29 9.36 8.26
C ILE A 3 17.69 9.55 9.64
N ASP A 4 18.49 9.94 10.64
CA ASP A 4 18.01 10.15 12.02
C ASP A 4 16.95 11.25 12.11
N THR A 5 17.10 12.32 11.33
CA THR A 5 16.12 13.41 11.24
C THR A 5 14.80 12.94 10.62
N LEU A 6 14.87 12.15 9.54
CA LEU A 6 13.68 11.56 8.91
C LEU A 6 13.00 10.58 9.88
N ALA A 7 13.75 9.71 10.55
CA ALA A 7 13.21 8.78 11.53
C ALA A 7 12.52 9.50 12.69
N PHE A 8 13.14 10.58 13.20
CA PHE A 8 12.53 11.43 14.22
C PHE A 8 11.25 12.11 13.72
N LEU A 9 11.25 12.65 12.50
CA LEU A 9 10.06 13.24 11.88
C LEU A 9 8.93 12.20 11.74
N GLY A 10 9.24 10.99 11.28
CA GLY A 10 8.27 9.89 11.22
C GLY A 10 7.68 9.55 12.59
N CYS A 11 8.50 9.58 13.64
CA CYS A 11 8.04 9.40 15.02
C CYS A 11 7.09 10.53 15.45
N LEU A 12 7.43 11.79 15.17
CA LEU A 12 6.56 12.94 15.47
C LEU A 12 5.20 12.80 14.79
N LEU A 13 5.18 12.55 13.46
CA LEU A 13 3.97 12.41 12.66
C LEU A 13 3.05 11.26 13.14
N THR A 14 3.62 10.25 13.80
CA THR A 14 2.86 9.08 14.29
C THR A 14 2.20 9.34 15.65
N HIS A 15 2.80 10.17 16.50
CA HIS A 15 2.41 10.30 17.91
C HIS A 15 1.74 11.63 18.27
N HIS A 16 1.51 12.51 17.30
CA HIS A 16 0.81 13.78 17.52
C HIS A 16 -0.38 13.92 16.57
N SER A 17 -1.31 14.78 16.94
CA SER A 17 -2.49 15.02 16.13
C SER A 17 -2.11 15.71 14.80
N PRO A 18 -2.76 15.35 13.67
CA PRO A 18 -2.44 15.90 12.36
C PRO A 18 -2.44 17.43 12.28
N GLN A 19 -3.31 18.09 13.05
CA GLN A 19 -3.49 19.55 13.01
C GLN A 19 -2.23 20.32 13.41
N VAL A 20 -1.35 19.73 14.23
CA VAL A 20 -0.08 20.34 14.63
C VAL A 20 0.86 20.49 13.43
N PHE A 21 0.76 19.60 12.43
CA PHE A 21 1.66 19.58 11.27
C PHE A 21 1.12 20.37 10.07
N HIS A 22 -0.19 20.59 9.99
CA HIS A 22 -0.84 21.29 8.86
C HIS A 22 -0.20 22.63 8.50
N PRO A 23 0.18 23.51 9.46
CA PRO A 23 0.88 24.78 9.14
C PRO A 23 2.29 24.60 8.57
N HIS A 24 2.85 23.40 8.62
CA HIS A 24 4.23 23.09 8.27
C HIS A 24 4.34 22.20 7.02
N ILE A 25 3.23 21.74 6.43
CA ILE A 25 3.27 20.80 5.29
C ILE A 25 4.01 21.41 4.09
N ASP A 26 3.77 22.68 3.79
CA ASP A 26 4.45 23.40 2.69
C ASP A 26 5.98 23.41 2.83
N THR A 27 6.50 23.40 4.05
CA THR A 27 7.95 23.43 4.31
C THR A 27 8.54 22.03 4.52
N LEU A 28 7.75 21.09 5.04
CA LEU A 28 8.17 19.71 5.30
C LEU A 28 8.16 18.84 4.04
N LEU A 29 7.16 18.98 3.18
CA LEU A 29 6.98 18.08 2.03
C LEU A 29 8.12 18.17 1.01
N PRO A 30 8.56 19.36 0.55
CA PRO A 30 9.62 19.45 -0.46
C PRO A 30 10.92 18.72 -0.09
N PRO A 31 11.52 18.89 1.12
CA PRO A 31 12.73 18.15 1.47
C PRO A 31 12.50 16.64 1.63
N ILE A 32 11.29 16.19 2.00
CA ILE A 32 10.96 14.75 2.02
C ILE A 32 10.95 14.18 0.60
N ILE A 33 10.33 14.87 -0.36
CA ILE A 33 10.31 14.47 -1.77
C ILE A 33 11.74 14.37 -2.32
N VAL A 34 12.59 15.36 -2.02
CA VAL A 34 14.01 15.33 -2.39
C VAL A 34 14.71 14.12 -1.78
N ALA A 35 14.43 13.78 -0.51
CA ALA A 35 15.00 12.61 0.15
C ALA A 35 14.50 11.28 -0.44
N VAL A 36 13.26 11.20 -0.93
CA VAL A 36 12.80 10.05 -1.73
C VAL A 36 13.66 9.93 -3.00
N GLY A 37 14.01 11.04 -3.64
CA GLY A 37 14.90 11.07 -4.80
C GLY A 37 16.39 10.78 -4.53
N ASP A 38 16.81 10.60 -3.26
CA ASP A 38 18.23 10.48 -2.90
C ASP A 38 18.90 9.25 -3.55
N SER A 39 20.20 9.34 -3.80
CA SER A 39 21.00 8.25 -4.39
C SER A 39 21.30 7.15 -3.37
N PHE A 40 21.30 7.47 -2.07
CA PHE A 40 21.54 6.50 -1.03
C PHE A 40 20.24 5.85 -0.57
N TYR A 41 20.13 4.54 -0.82
CA TYR A 41 18.90 3.77 -0.62
C TYR A 41 18.32 3.86 0.80
N LYS A 42 19.15 3.97 1.85
CA LYS A 42 18.67 4.11 3.23
C LYS A 42 17.95 5.44 3.48
N ILE A 43 18.40 6.53 2.83
CA ILE A 43 17.69 7.82 2.89
C ILE A 43 16.37 7.69 2.15
N THR A 44 16.35 7.09 0.96
CA THR A 44 15.12 6.84 0.22
C THR A 44 14.12 5.99 1.01
N SER A 45 14.58 4.91 1.64
CA SER A 45 13.76 4.01 2.47
C SER A 45 13.10 4.77 3.62
N GLU A 46 13.88 5.53 4.37
CA GLU A 46 13.37 6.31 5.51
C GLU A 46 12.44 7.44 5.04
N ALA A 47 12.74 8.09 3.91
CA ALA A 47 11.88 9.14 3.35
C ALA A 47 10.51 8.59 2.91
N LEU A 48 10.48 7.41 2.27
CA LEU A 48 9.23 6.73 1.91
C LEU A 48 8.42 6.32 3.15
N LEU A 49 9.09 6.03 4.25
CA LEU A 49 8.45 5.77 5.55
C LEU A 49 7.78 7.01 6.13
N VAL A 50 8.48 8.14 6.11
CA VAL A 50 7.94 9.43 6.54
C VAL A 50 6.76 9.83 5.66
N LEU A 51 6.89 9.67 4.34
CA LEU A 51 5.84 10.01 3.38
C LEU A 51 4.55 9.22 3.63
N GLN A 52 4.63 7.95 4.04
CA GLN A 52 3.47 7.15 4.47
C GLN A 52 2.70 7.81 5.62
N GLN A 53 3.40 8.32 6.64
CA GLN A 53 2.75 9.00 7.76
C GLN A 53 2.24 10.37 7.36
N LEU A 54 2.99 11.10 6.53
CA LEU A 54 2.58 12.41 6.03
C LEU A 54 1.26 12.33 5.26
N VAL A 55 1.06 11.31 4.43
CA VAL A 55 -0.20 11.07 3.71
C VAL A 55 -1.38 10.92 4.67
N LYS A 56 -1.21 10.19 5.78
CA LYS A 56 -2.24 10.06 6.81
C LYS A 56 -2.50 11.38 7.55
N VAL A 57 -1.47 12.21 7.71
CA VAL A 57 -1.55 13.51 8.39
C VAL A 57 -2.29 14.54 7.53
N ILE A 58 -1.98 14.63 6.23
CA ILE A 58 -2.67 15.58 5.34
C ILE A 58 -4.12 15.16 5.10
N ARG A 59 -4.41 13.85 5.13
CA ARG A 59 -5.76 13.33 4.99
C ARG A 59 -6.03 12.15 5.92
N PRO A 60 -6.38 12.42 7.18
CA PRO A 60 -6.91 11.39 8.06
C PRO A 60 -8.28 10.93 7.54
N LEU A 61 -8.56 9.63 7.67
CA LEU A 61 -9.84 9.03 7.26
C LEU A 61 -10.71 8.61 8.46
N ASP A 62 -10.11 8.63 9.66
CA ASP A 62 -10.69 8.28 10.94
C ASP A 62 -11.22 9.49 11.72
N GLN A 63 -10.90 10.70 11.25
CA GLN A 63 -11.35 11.97 11.82
C GLN A 63 -11.57 13.01 10.72
N GLU A 64 -12.48 13.95 10.95
CA GLU A 64 -12.68 15.08 10.04
C GLU A 64 -11.47 16.02 10.05
N SER A 65 -11.12 16.54 8.88
CA SER A 65 -10.04 17.50 8.68
C SER A 65 -10.46 18.54 7.65
N SER A 66 -10.23 19.82 7.95
CA SER A 66 -10.45 20.94 7.03
C SER A 66 -9.20 21.32 6.23
N PHE A 67 -8.12 20.53 6.34
CA PHE A 67 -6.88 20.78 5.63
C PHE A 67 -7.03 20.53 4.13
N ARG A 68 -6.59 21.50 3.30
CA ARG A 68 -6.60 21.38 1.84
C ARG A 68 -5.37 20.60 1.39
N PHE A 69 -5.53 19.30 1.20
CA PHE A 69 -4.45 18.38 0.85
C PHE A 69 -4.24 18.25 -0.68
N GLU A 70 -5.22 18.67 -1.48
CA GLU A 70 -5.26 18.50 -2.94
C GLU A 70 -4.00 19.02 -3.67
N PRO A 71 -3.41 20.18 -3.30
CA PRO A 71 -2.22 20.69 -3.96
C PRO A 71 -1.00 19.75 -3.88
N TYR A 72 -0.93 18.89 -2.87
CA TYR A 72 0.22 18.02 -2.61
C TYR A 72 0.10 16.64 -3.25
N VAL A 73 -1.11 16.24 -3.68
CA VAL A 73 -1.42 14.86 -4.10
C VAL A 73 -0.52 14.42 -5.26
N LYS A 74 -0.38 15.28 -6.27
CA LYS A 74 0.37 14.98 -7.49
C LYS A 74 1.84 14.71 -7.20
N ASP A 75 2.50 15.60 -6.47
CA ASP A 75 3.92 15.50 -6.19
C ASP A 75 4.26 14.27 -5.32
N ILE A 76 3.40 13.98 -4.32
CA ILE A 76 3.51 12.78 -3.46
C ILE A 76 3.37 11.49 -4.30
N PHE A 77 2.38 11.47 -5.21
CA PHE A 77 2.15 10.34 -6.08
C PHE A 77 3.31 10.14 -7.05
N GLU A 78 3.72 11.18 -7.77
CA GLU A 78 4.76 11.11 -8.80
C GLU A 78 6.11 10.67 -8.19
N CYS A 79 6.53 11.25 -7.08
CA CYS A 79 7.81 10.87 -6.45
C CYS A 79 7.81 9.39 -6.03
N THR A 80 6.70 8.89 -5.49
CA THR A 80 6.58 7.48 -5.09
C THR A 80 6.48 6.55 -6.29
N LEU A 81 5.78 6.96 -7.35
CA LEU A 81 5.61 6.18 -8.56
C LEU A 81 6.96 5.89 -9.24
N THR A 82 7.89 6.86 -9.23
CA THR A 82 9.25 6.64 -9.78
C THR A 82 9.94 5.44 -9.12
N LYS A 83 9.86 5.33 -7.79
CA LYS A 83 10.47 4.22 -7.03
C LYS A 83 9.70 2.91 -7.19
N LEU A 84 8.36 2.98 -7.27
CA LEU A 84 7.52 1.80 -7.48
C LEU A 84 7.78 1.12 -8.84
N LYS A 85 8.02 1.93 -9.88
CA LYS A 85 8.34 1.45 -11.24
C LYS A 85 9.75 0.87 -11.35
N ALA A 86 10.69 1.33 -10.55
CA ALA A 86 12.09 0.94 -10.68
C ALA A 86 12.30 -0.57 -10.42
N ALA A 87 12.94 -1.25 -11.36
CA ALA A 87 13.25 -2.68 -11.26
C ALA A 87 14.60 -2.94 -10.58
N ASP A 88 15.58 -2.05 -10.78
CA ASP A 88 16.95 -2.20 -10.30
C ASP A 88 17.26 -1.19 -9.19
N ILE A 89 16.62 -1.41 -8.05
CA ILE A 89 16.87 -0.68 -6.81
C ILE A 89 16.90 -1.67 -5.64
N ASP A 90 17.44 -1.22 -4.52
CA ASP A 90 17.52 -1.97 -3.27
C ASP A 90 16.15 -2.55 -2.86
N GLN A 91 16.15 -3.80 -2.38
CA GLN A 91 14.93 -4.51 -2.00
C GLN A 91 14.12 -3.75 -0.94
N GLU A 92 14.81 -3.15 0.04
CA GLU A 92 14.17 -2.36 1.09
C GLU A 92 13.37 -1.21 0.47
N VAL A 93 13.97 -0.48 -0.49
CA VAL A 93 13.30 0.62 -1.18
C VAL A 93 12.09 0.12 -1.98
N LYS A 94 12.17 -1.05 -2.63
CA LYS A 94 11.02 -1.64 -3.35
C LYS A 94 9.84 -1.87 -2.41
N GLU A 95 10.10 -2.53 -1.29
CA GLU A 95 9.08 -2.85 -0.30
C GLU A 95 8.49 -1.58 0.34
N ARG A 96 9.33 -0.57 0.63
CA ARG A 96 8.87 0.74 1.08
C ARG A 96 8.04 1.47 0.04
N ALA A 97 8.40 1.41 -1.23
CA ALA A 97 7.66 2.07 -2.31
C ALA A 97 6.27 1.45 -2.50
N ILE A 98 6.17 0.11 -2.43
CA ILE A 98 4.89 -0.62 -2.48
C ILE A 98 4.01 -0.21 -1.30
N THR A 99 4.57 -0.21 -0.08
CA THR A 99 3.82 0.16 1.12
C THR A 99 3.38 1.62 1.07
N CYS A 100 4.27 2.52 0.65
CA CYS A 100 4.00 3.95 0.48
C CYS A 100 2.90 4.21 -0.54
N MET A 101 2.98 3.60 -1.72
CA MET A 101 1.92 3.74 -2.71
C MET A 101 0.60 3.14 -2.22
N GLY A 102 0.63 2.04 -1.45
CA GLY A 102 -0.57 1.49 -0.81
C GLY A 102 -1.23 2.49 0.13
N HIS A 103 -0.45 3.24 0.91
CA HIS A 103 -0.98 4.34 1.74
C HIS A 103 -1.51 5.51 0.91
N ILE A 104 -0.82 5.89 -0.17
CA ILE A 104 -1.29 6.92 -1.10
C ILE A 104 -2.64 6.54 -1.71
N LEU A 105 -2.79 5.33 -2.26
CA LEU A 105 -4.07 4.87 -2.82
C LEU A 105 -5.16 4.74 -1.74
N CYS A 106 -4.79 4.29 -0.55
CA CYS A 106 -5.72 4.17 0.58
C CYS A 106 -6.29 5.52 1.01
N HIS A 107 -5.49 6.60 1.02
CA HIS A 107 -5.89 7.91 1.53
C HIS A 107 -6.22 8.94 0.45
N LEU A 108 -5.67 8.82 -0.76
CA LEU A 108 -5.75 9.83 -1.81
C LEU A 108 -6.29 9.26 -3.13
N GLY A 109 -6.70 7.99 -3.17
CA GLY A 109 -7.01 7.27 -4.40
C GLY A 109 -8.20 7.81 -5.20
N ASP A 110 -9.16 8.45 -4.54
CA ASP A 110 -10.28 9.16 -5.17
C ASP A 110 -9.86 10.46 -5.88
N CYS A 111 -8.72 11.05 -5.52
CA CYS A 111 -8.09 12.14 -6.27
C CYS A 111 -7.16 11.63 -7.38
N LEU A 112 -6.96 10.31 -7.49
CA LEU A 112 -5.99 9.67 -8.38
C LEU A 112 -6.65 8.68 -9.35
N LEU A 113 -7.89 8.95 -9.79
CA LEU A 113 -8.67 7.98 -10.58
C LEU A 113 -8.03 7.67 -11.95
N ALA A 114 -7.49 8.68 -12.64
CA ALA A 114 -6.73 8.48 -13.88
C ALA A 114 -5.42 7.71 -13.62
N GLU A 115 -4.85 7.99 -12.46
CA GLU A 115 -3.75 7.37 -11.72
C GLU A 115 -3.76 5.85 -11.70
N LEU A 116 -4.95 5.32 -11.40
CA LEU A 116 -5.19 3.90 -11.11
C LEU A 116 -4.86 3.01 -12.30
N ALA A 117 -5.16 3.47 -13.52
CA ALA A 117 -4.87 2.71 -14.75
C ALA A 117 -3.37 2.41 -14.93
N VAL A 118 -2.50 3.27 -14.38
CA VAL A 118 -1.05 3.05 -14.37
C VAL A 118 -0.61 2.29 -13.13
N CYS A 119 -1.20 2.59 -11.97
CA CYS A 119 -0.73 2.08 -10.69
C CYS A 119 -1.11 0.61 -10.44
N LEU A 120 -2.37 0.24 -10.72
CA LEU A 120 -2.90 -1.09 -10.42
C LEU A 120 -2.17 -2.21 -11.17
N PRO A 121 -1.83 -2.09 -12.47
CA PRO A 121 -1.02 -3.09 -13.16
C PRO A 121 0.35 -3.31 -12.50
N ILE A 122 0.99 -2.23 -12.01
CA ILE A 122 2.28 -2.35 -11.31
C ILE A 122 2.11 -3.13 -10.00
N PHE A 123 1.04 -2.88 -9.24
CA PHE A 123 0.72 -3.70 -8.06
C PHE A 123 0.54 -5.17 -8.43
N LEU A 124 -0.14 -5.48 -9.54
CA LEU A 124 -0.30 -6.86 -9.99
C LEU A 124 1.04 -7.52 -10.35
N ASP A 125 1.95 -6.79 -11.00
CA ASP A 125 3.31 -7.29 -11.28
C ASP A 125 4.10 -7.53 -9.99
N ARG A 126 4.01 -6.62 -9.01
CA ARG A 126 4.64 -6.80 -7.68
C ARG A 126 4.01 -7.92 -6.88
N LEU A 127 2.74 -8.20 -7.08
CA LEU A 127 2.02 -9.33 -6.46
C LEU A 127 2.53 -10.66 -7.00
N ARG A 128 2.82 -10.75 -8.30
CA ARG A 128 3.33 -11.97 -8.94
C ARG A 128 4.80 -12.27 -8.58
N ASN A 129 5.58 -11.22 -8.33
CA ASN A 129 6.99 -11.34 -7.98
C ASN A 129 7.21 -11.92 -6.57
N GLU A 130 8.09 -12.92 -6.44
CA GLU A 130 8.33 -13.65 -5.19
C GLU A 130 8.88 -12.81 -4.05
N ILE A 131 9.72 -11.83 -4.36
CA ILE A 131 10.35 -10.97 -3.36
C ILE A 131 9.30 -10.00 -2.80
N THR A 132 8.42 -9.47 -3.65
CA THR A 132 7.51 -8.38 -3.27
C THR A 132 6.09 -8.82 -2.95
N ARG A 133 5.70 -10.08 -3.22
CA ARG A 133 4.30 -10.53 -3.09
C ARG A 133 3.71 -10.29 -1.72
N LEU A 134 4.42 -10.63 -0.64
CA LEU A 134 3.89 -10.48 0.72
C LEU A 134 3.61 -9.01 1.06
N THR A 135 4.54 -8.12 0.74
CA THR A 135 4.39 -6.68 0.95
C THR A 135 3.25 -6.12 0.10
N THR A 136 3.11 -6.60 -1.12
CA THR A 136 2.04 -6.19 -2.05
C THR A 136 0.67 -6.64 -1.56
N VAL A 137 0.53 -7.87 -1.05
CA VAL A 137 -0.72 -8.35 -0.44
C VAL A 137 -1.15 -7.42 0.69
N LYS A 138 -0.23 -7.11 1.63
CA LYS A 138 -0.53 -6.21 2.76
C LYS A 138 -0.93 -4.80 2.31
N ALA A 139 -0.25 -4.27 1.30
CA ALA A 139 -0.58 -2.95 0.75
C ALA A 139 -1.98 -2.96 0.10
N LEU A 140 -2.28 -3.97 -0.72
CA LEU A 140 -3.62 -4.13 -1.33
C LEU A 140 -4.71 -4.34 -0.28
N THR A 141 -4.44 -5.01 0.86
CA THR A 141 -5.41 -5.12 1.96
C THR A 141 -5.80 -3.75 2.49
N LYS A 142 -4.84 -2.83 2.64
CA LYS A 142 -5.14 -1.45 3.05
C LYS A 142 -5.96 -0.71 2.00
N VAL A 143 -5.57 -0.83 0.73
CA VAL A 143 -6.28 -0.17 -0.38
C VAL A 143 -7.72 -0.66 -0.49
N ALA A 144 -7.93 -1.98 -0.52
CA ALA A 144 -9.26 -2.59 -0.57
C ALA A 144 -10.09 -2.34 0.70
N GLY A 145 -9.44 -2.13 1.84
CA GLY A 145 -10.07 -1.79 3.12
C GLY A 145 -10.46 -0.31 3.23
N SER A 146 -9.99 0.54 2.33
CA SER A 146 -10.20 1.99 2.43
C SER A 146 -11.69 2.37 2.28
N PRO A 147 -12.19 3.34 3.08
CA PRO A 147 -13.53 3.88 2.91
C PRO A 147 -13.71 4.63 1.58
N LEU A 148 -12.63 4.95 0.85
CA LEU A 148 -12.71 5.63 -0.45
C LEU A 148 -13.30 4.76 -1.56
N ARG A 149 -13.31 3.43 -1.38
CA ARG A 149 -13.88 2.46 -2.34
C ARG A 149 -13.41 2.65 -3.78
N ILE A 150 -12.11 2.91 -3.98
CA ILE A 150 -11.57 3.04 -5.33
C ILE A 150 -11.81 1.77 -6.14
N ASP A 151 -12.00 1.93 -7.45
CA ASP A 151 -12.28 0.80 -8.33
C ASP A 151 -11.03 -0.08 -8.52
N LEU A 152 -11.13 -1.33 -8.05
CA LEU A 152 -10.10 -2.36 -8.22
C LEU A 152 -10.47 -3.39 -9.30
N SER A 153 -11.65 -3.27 -9.91
CA SER A 153 -12.14 -4.20 -10.93
C SER A 153 -11.13 -4.50 -12.06
N PRO A 154 -10.28 -3.54 -12.53
CA PRO A 154 -9.36 -3.80 -13.63
C PRO A 154 -8.29 -4.87 -13.35
N VAL A 155 -7.98 -5.16 -12.08
CA VAL A 155 -6.96 -6.15 -11.68
C VAL A 155 -7.51 -7.21 -10.73
N LEU A 156 -8.80 -7.14 -10.41
CA LEU A 156 -9.40 -7.94 -9.34
C LEU A 156 -9.35 -9.44 -9.66
N CYS A 157 -9.65 -9.80 -10.91
CA CYS A 157 -9.63 -11.19 -11.36
C CYS A 157 -8.23 -11.81 -11.13
N GLU A 158 -7.18 -11.22 -11.68
CA GLU A 158 -5.84 -11.79 -11.54
C GLU A 158 -5.29 -11.68 -10.12
N CYS A 159 -5.71 -10.67 -9.36
CA CYS A 159 -5.39 -10.56 -7.95
C CYS A 159 -5.94 -11.77 -7.17
N VAL A 160 -7.24 -12.08 -7.32
CA VAL A 160 -7.87 -13.21 -6.61
C VAL A 160 -7.26 -14.54 -7.02
N LEU A 161 -6.99 -14.77 -8.30
CA LEU A 161 -6.32 -15.99 -8.76
C LEU A 161 -4.91 -16.14 -8.17
N SER A 162 -4.16 -15.03 -8.10
CA SER A 162 -2.83 -15.02 -7.47
C SER A 162 -2.93 -15.36 -5.98
N LEU A 163 -3.88 -14.77 -5.26
CA LEU A 163 -4.11 -15.01 -3.83
C LEU A 163 -4.49 -16.46 -3.56
N ALA A 164 -5.38 -17.05 -4.35
CA ALA A 164 -5.72 -18.47 -4.26
C ALA A 164 -4.47 -19.34 -4.43
N SER A 165 -3.63 -19.05 -5.43
CA SER A 165 -2.37 -19.79 -5.62
C SER A 165 -1.40 -19.67 -4.43
N PHE A 166 -1.44 -18.55 -3.69
CA PHE A 166 -0.60 -18.35 -2.51
C PHE A 166 -1.00 -19.21 -1.32
N LEU A 167 -2.27 -19.61 -1.23
CA LEU A 167 -2.77 -20.49 -0.18
C LEU A 167 -2.13 -21.89 -0.22
N ARG A 168 -1.63 -22.32 -1.39
CA ARG A 168 -0.87 -23.57 -1.56
C ARG A 168 0.61 -23.46 -1.13
N LYS A 169 1.16 -22.25 -0.99
CA LYS A 169 2.59 -22.05 -0.74
C LYS A 169 2.97 -22.40 0.69
N ASN A 170 4.13 -23.02 0.91
CA ASN A 170 4.64 -23.31 2.26
C ASN A 170 5.23 -22.06 2.95
N GLN A 171 4.43 -21.00 3.08
CA GLN A 171 4.83 -19.73 3.69
C GLN A 171 3.66 -19.17 4.52
N ARG A 172 3.64 -19.47 5.83
CA ARG A 172 2.54 -19.12 6.74
C ARG A 172 2.15 -17.64 6.68
N ALA A 173 3.12 -16.74 6.74
CA ALA A 173 2.87 -15.29 6.68
C ALA A 173 2.16 -14.86 5.38
N LEU A 174 2.49 -15.48 4.25
CA LEU A 174 1.85 -15.19 2.96
C LEU A 174 0.43 -15.74 2.91
N LYS A 175 0.20 -16.96 3.41
CA LYS A 175 -1.15 -17.53 3.49
C LYS A 175 -2.08 -16.63 4.33
N LEU A 176 -1.65 -16.26 5.54
CA LEU A 176 -2.43 -15.41 6.44
C LEU A 176 -2.74 -14.04 5.81
N ALA A 177 -1.73 -13.38 5.23
CA ALA A 177 -1.94 -12.10 4.56
C ALA A 177 -2.91 -12.24 3.36
N SER A 178 -2.81 -13.35 2.61
CA SER A 178 -3.69 -13.60 1.45
C SER A 178 -5.14 -13.82 1.89
N LEU A 179 -5.36 -14.58 2.96
CA LEU A 179 -6.70 -14.74 3.56
C LEU A 179 -7.29 -13.41 4.03
N MET A 180 -6.48 -12.55 4.67
CA MET A 180 -6.93 -11.20 5.07
C MET A 180 -7.34 -10.33 3.88
N LEU A 181 -6.58 -10.36 2.78
CA LEU A 181 -6.95 -9.64 1.57
C LEU A 181 -8.22 -10.23 0.94
N LEU A 182 -8.34 -11.55 0.84
CA LEU A 182 -9.54 -12.21 0.33
C LEU A 182 -10.79 -11.85 1.13
N ASP A 183 -10.73 -11.90 2.48
CA ASP A 183 -11.83 -11.46 3.36
C ASP A 183 -12.20 -9.99 3.09
N THR A 184 -11.21 -9.12 2.97
CA THR A 184 -11.42 -7.69 2.67
C THR A 184 -12.11 -7.51 1.31
N LEU A 185 -11.64 -8.20 0.27
CA LEU A 185 -12.24 -8.14 -1.08
C LEU A 185 -13.68 -8.66 -1.08
N VAL A 186 -13.97 -9.75 -0.36
CA VAL A 186 -15.33 -10.27 -0.22
C VAL A 186 -16.25 -9.26 0.46
N ARG A 187 -15.81 -8.61 1.54
CA ARG A 187 -16.62 -7.61 2.25
C ARG A 187 -16.90 -6.36 1.42
N ASN A 188 -15.92 -5.96 0.62
CA ASN A 188 -15.85 -4.62 0.06
C ASN A 188 -16.11 -4.54 -1.45
N TYR A 189 -15.92 -5.65 -2.16
CA TYR A 189 -15.96 -5.76 -3.62
C TYR A 189 -16.76 -6.99 -4.08
N SER A 190 -17.64 -7.56 -3.26
CA SER A 190 -18.44 -8.75 -3.59
C SER A 190 -19.16 -8.69 -4.93
N ALA A 191 -19.66 -7.51 -5.32
CA ALA A 191 -20.34 -7.29 -6.59
C ALA A 191 -19.46 -7.55 -7.83
N TYR A 192 -18.13 -7.47 -7.67
CA TYR A 192 -17.15 -7.70 -8.73
C TYR A 192 -16.52 -9.10 -8.69
N LEU A 193 -16.89 -9.93 -7.70
CA LEU A 193 -16.38 -11.30 -7.59
C LEU A 193 -17.28 -12.26 -8.38
N SER A 194 -16.74 -12.81 -9.47
CA SER A 194 -17.45 -13.81 -10.26
C SER A 194 -17.53 -15.16 -9.52
N GLN A 195 -18.47 -16.01 -9.93
CA GLN A 195 -18.59 -17.37 -9.39
C GLN A 195 -17.31 -18.18 -9.59
N ASP A 196 -16.62 -18.03 -10.73
CA ASP A 196 -15.37 -18.73 -11.02
C ASP A 196 -14.22 -18.30 -10.10
N MET A 197 -14.15 -17.01 -9.78
CA MET A 197 -13.16 -16.48 -8.84
C MET A 197 -13.36 -17.07 -7.44
N VAL A 198 -14.62 -17.09 -6.98
CA VAL A 198 -14.98 -17.68 -5.67
C VAL A 198 -14.71 -19.19 -5.67
N ALA A 199 -15.10 -19.90 -6.72
CA ALA A 199 -14.85 -21.33 -6.86
C ALA A 199 -13.35 -21.67 -6.79
N THR A 200 -12.50 -20.86 -7.43
CA THR A 200 -11.04 -21.03 -7.38
C THR A 200 -10.51 -20.91 -5.96
N VAL A 201 -10.96 -19.92 -5.19
CA VAL A 201 -10.56 -19.78 -3.77
C VAL A 201 -11.06 -20.96 -2.95
N MET A 202 -12.31 -21.39 -3.15
CA MET A 202 -12.93 -22.49 -2.42
C MET A 202 -12.19 -23.82 -2.60
N GLN A 203 -11.52 -24.05 -3.73
CA GLN A 203 -10.70 -25.26 -3.95
C GLN A 203 -9.49 -25.31 -3.01
N GLU A 204 -9.00 -24.17 -2.53
CA GLU A 204 -7.80 -24.08 -1.69
C GLU A 204 -8.08 -24.21 -0.20
N LEU A 205 -9.28 -23.81 0.24
CA LEU A 205 -9.62 -23.71 1.66
C LEU A 205 -9.59 -25.05 2.42
N PRO A 206 -10.05 -26.20 1.88
CA PRO A 206 -10.09 -27.46 2.63
C PRO A 206 -8.72 -27.87 3.18
N ALA A 207 -7.65 -27.66 2.41
CA ALA A 207 -6.30 -28.00 2.83
C ALA A 207 -5.77 -27.13 3.98
N LEU A 208 -6.39 -25.97 4.23
CA LEU A 208 -6.03 -25.05 5.31
C LEU A 208 -6.83 -25.29 6.60
N ILE A 209 -7.89 -26.09 6.56
CA ILE A 209 -8.69 -26.44 7.73
C ILE A 209 -8.23 -27.83 8.19
N ASN A 210 -7.01 -27.90 8.71
CA ASN A 210 -6.42 -29.13 9.24
C ASN A 210 -6.02 -28.97 10.71
N GLU A 211 -5.97 -30.07 11.44
CA GLU A 211 -5.68 -30.07 12.89
C GLU A 211 -4.22 -29.66 13.22
N THR A 212 -3.31 -29.66 12.23
CA THR A 212 -1.91 -29.27 12.44
C THR A 212 -1.71 -27.76 12.65
N ASP A 213 -2.72 -26.92 12.37
CA ASP A 213 -2.67 -25.48 12.64
C ASP A 213 -3.00 -25.12 14.11
N LEU A 214 -3.37 -26.10 14.95
CA LEU A 214 -3.66 -25.92 16.39
C LEU A 214 -2.41 -25.93 17.31
N HIS A 215 -1.21 -26.09 16.75
CA HIS A 215 0.05 -26.18 17.50
C HIS A 215 1.11 -25.18 17.03
#